data_AF-A0A4Z0ALL2-F1
#
_entry.id   AF-A0A4Z0ALL2-F1
#
_cell.length_a   1.000
_cell.length_b   1.000
_cell.length_c   1.000
_cell.angle_alpha   90.00
_cell.angle_beta   90.00
_cell.angle_gamma   90.00
#
_symmetry.space_group_name_H-M   'P 1'
#
loop_
_entity.id
_entity.type
_entity.pdbx_description
1 polymer ?
#
loop_
_entity_poly.entity_id
_entity_poly.type
_entity_poly.pdbx_seq_one_letter_code
_entity_poly.pdbx_strand_id
1 'polypeptide(L)'
;MNRVRWLHAQWPLPIRAVGKKLVETPFTDERMDGFAIERIRDDFVEGRYIEKYNYQEVISTPFGTEEVFDRVGYRTTEFTLFDSSPHIELRNYQRSIKEFISRLLEACSFNLVVTPITVNLIEWVSALQLAVDQEITVDSLQVSGVEIDQGVTGKILLKGLRDVREATDVLLAGRKHVLEKVQVKFAGLHKTVVIQLSNNGTAKLPAVLPKDLLHHLRVSYPTGVR
;
A
#
# COMPACT_ATOMS: atom_id res chain seq x y z
N MET A 1 2.79 11.58 -5.29
CA MET A 1 2.52 11.05 -3.93
C MET A 1 2.54 9.55 -4.08
N ASN A 2 3.46 8.87 -3.38
CA ASN A 2 3.71 7.46 -3.60
C ASN A 2 2.76 6.65 -2.72
N ARG A 3 2.31 5.51 -3.25
CA ARG A 3 1.41 4.62 -2.53
C ARG A 3 2.09 3.28 -2.36
N VAL A 4 2.11 2.81 -1.12
CA VAL A 4 2.65 1.51 -0.76
C VAL A 4 1.54 0.68 -0.12
N ARG A 5 1.49 -0.59 -0.47
CA ARG A 5 0.55 -1.54 0.10
C ARG A 5 1.24 -2.84 0.46
N TRP A 6 0.93 -3.34 1.65
CA TRP A 6 1.38 -4.62 2.15
C TRP A 6 0.25 -5.64 2.18
N LEU A 7 0.58 -6.89 1.86
CA LEU A 7 -0.34 -8.04 1.91
C LEU A 7 0.33 -9.23 2.59
N HIS A 8 -0.49 -10.10 3.19
CA HIS A 8 -0.01 -11.40 3.64
C HIS A 8 -0.10 -12.39 2.48
N ALA A 9 0.85 -13.31 2.45
CA ALA A 9 0.88 -14.41 1.54
C ALA A 9 1.33 -15.66 2.28
N GLN A 10 0.83 -16.82 1.85
CA GLN A 10 1.41 -18.11 2.19
C GLN A 10 2.04 -18.67 0.92
N TRP A 11 3.37 -18.61 0.87
CA TRP A 11 4.12 -19.07 -0.29
C TRP A 11 4.09 -20.60 -0.36
N PRO A 12 3.75 -21.19 -1.51
CA PRO A 12 3.78 -22.65 -1.68
C PRO A 12 5.20 -23.19 -1.83
N LEU A 13 6.17 -22.30 -2.09
CA LEU A 13 7.57 -22.60 -2.37
C LEU A 13 8.45 -21.57 -1.66
N PRO A 14 9.75 -21.87 -1.43
CA PRO A 14 10.71 -20.87 -1.00
C PRO A 14 10.70 -19.64 -1.93
N ILE A 15 10.89 -18.44 -1.38
CA ILE A 15 10.75 -17.19 -2.14
C ILE A 15 11.65 -17.13 -3.37
N ARG A 16 12.86 -17.70 -3.29
CA ARG A 16 13.78 -17.84 -4.41
C ARG A 16 13.21 -18.69 -5.56
N ALA A 17 12.48 -19.76 -5.24
CA ALA A 17 11.82 -20.60 -6.25
C ALA A 17 10.62 -19.87 -6.88
N VAL A 18 9.87 -19.09 -6.09
CA VAL A 18 8.84 -18.18 -6.62
C VAL A 18 9.46 -17.18 -7.60
N GLY A 19 10.61 -16.57 -7.25
CA GLY A 19 11.34 -15.67 -8.14
C GLY A 19 11.72 -16.32 -9.46
N LYS A 20 12.20 -17.57 -9.45
CA LYS A 20 12.50 -18.33 -10.69
C LYS A 20 11.26 -18.55 -11.54
N LYS A 21 10.12 -18.86 -10.93
CA LYS A 21 8.84 -19.01 -11.65
C LYS A 21 8.41 -17.72 -12.33
N LEU A 22 8.59 -16.57 -11.68
CA LEU A 22 8.25 -15.28 -12.27
C LEU A 22 9.12 -14.92 -13.48
N VAL A 23 10.38 -15.37 -13.51
CA VAL A 23 11.28 -15.22 -14.68
C VAL A 23 10.77 -16.01 -15.89
N GLU A 24 10.04 -17.11 -15.69
CA GLU A 24 9.41 -17.91 -16.77
C GLU A 24 8.19 -17.18 -17.39
N THR A 25 7.69 -16.13 -16.73
CA THR A 25 6.56 -15.31 -17.17
C THR A 25 6.97 -13.84 -17.44
N PRO A 26 7.92 -13.60 -18.36
CA PRO A 26 8.41 -12.25 -18.61
C PRO A 26 7.37 -11.40 -19.32
N PHE A 27 7.47 -10.08 -19.13
CA PHE A 27 6.84 -9.10 -20.01
C PHE A 27 7.57 -9.08 -21.36
N THR A 28 6.82 -9.13 -22.46
CA THR A 28 7.33 -9.04 -23.84
C THR A 28 6.40 -8.14 -24.67
N ASP A 29 6.86 -7.62 -25.80
CA ASP A 29 6.08 -6.71 -26.65
C ASP A 29 4.77 -7.32 -27.19
N GLU A 30 4.74 -8.65 -27.31
CA GLU A 30 3.62 -9.47 -27.75
C GLU A 30 2.56 -9.69 -26.66
N ARG A 31 2.95 -9.55 -25.38
CA ARG A 31 2.08 -9.82 -24.23
C ARG A 31 1.39 -8.54 -23.76
N MET A 32 0.18 -8.73 -23.23
CA MET A 32 -0.54 -7.64 -22.56
C MET A 32 -0.01 -7.35 -21.17
N ASP A 33 0.64 -8.32 -20.53
CA ASP A 33 1.17 -8.17 -19.18
C ASP A 33 2.32 -9.16 -18.91
N GLY A 34 3.08 -8.92 -17.84
CA GLY A 34 4.13 -9.83 -17.39
C GLY A 34 5.06 -9.24 -16.35
N PHE A 35 6.04 -10.04 -15.93
CA PHE A 35 7.01 -9.66 -14.90
C PHE A 35 8.36 -9.24 -15.50
N ALA A 36 9.01 -8.28 -14.85
CA ALA A 36 10.40 -7.91 -15.06
C ALA A 36 11.12 -8.03 -13.71
N ILE A 37 11.87 -9.12 -13.52
CA ILE A 37 12.56 -9.41 -12.27
C ILE A 37 13.93 -8.73 -12.25
N GLU A 38 14.21 -8.00 -11.18
CA GLU A 38 15.45 -7.23 -11.03
C GLU A 38 16.44 -7.92 -10.11
N ARG A 39 15.92 -8.56 -9.05
CA ARG A 39 16.76 -9.21 -8.04
C ARG A 39 16.06 -10.41 -7.42
N ILE A 40 16.79 -11.50 -7.26
CA ILE A 40 16.36 -12.69 -6.52
C ILE A 40 17.41 -12.95 -5.44
N ARG A 41 16.96 -13.04 -4.19
CA ARG A 41 17.73 -13.47 -3.03
C ARG A 41 17.01 -14.62 -2.33
N ASP A 42 17.62 -15.14 -1.26
CA ASP A 42 17.04 -16.24 -0.49
C ASP A 42 15.89 -15.76 0.41
N ASP A 43 15.87 -14.48 0.79
CA ASP A 43 14.88 -13.83 1.67
C ASP A 43 13.88 -12.92 0.93
N PHE A 44 14.23 -12.48 -0.28
CA PHE A 44 13.32 -11.63 -1.08
C PHE A 44 13.49 -11.75 -2.60
N VAL A 45 12.44 -11.33 -3.32
CA VAL A 45 12.43 -11.14 -4.77
C VAL A 45 11.90 -9.74 -5.08
N GLU A 46 12.61 -8.99 -5.92
CA GLU A 46 12.26 -7.63 -6.32
C GLU A 46 12.09 -7.54 -7.82
N GLY A 47 11.07 -6.80 -8.26
CA GLY A 47 10.80 -6.59 -9.66
C GLY A 47 9.63 -5.66 -9.93
N ARG A 48 9.19 -5.69 -11.18
CA ARG A 48 8.08 -4.90 -11.69
C ARG A 48 7.09 -5.79 -12.41
N TYR A 49 5.81 -5.52 -12.22
CA TYR A 49 4.73 -6.06 -13.04
C TYR A 49 4.29 -4.97 -14.00
N ILE A 50 4.29 -5.30 -15.29
CA ILE A 50 4.04 -4.36 -16.39
C ILE A 50 2.76 -4.77 -17.09
N GLU A 51 1.88 -3.80 -17.33
CA GLU A 51 0.61 -3.98 -18.02
C GLU A 51 0.53 -3.02 -19.21
N LYS A 52 0.32 -3.55 -20.40
CA LYS A 52 0.01 -2.83 -21.63
C LYS A 52 -1.50 -2.57 -21.66
N TYR A 53 -1.91 -1.36 -22.00
CA TYR A 53 -3.32 -1.03 -22.17
C TYR A 53 -3.51 -0.08 -23.35
N ASN A 54 -4.62 -0.24 -24.06
CA ASN A 54 -5.00 0.66 -25.14
C ASN A 54 -5.98 1.72 -24.61
N TYR A 55 -5.82 2.96 -25.05
CA TYR A 55 -6.73 4.04 -24.71
C TYR A 55 -6.89 5.00 -25.89
N GLN A 56 -8.05 5.65 -25.96
CA GLN A 56 -8.32 6.67 -26.95
C GLN A 56 -8.01 8.04 -26.36
N GLU A 57 -7.15 8.80 -27.02
CA GLU A 57 -6.93 10.21 -26.75
C GLU A 57 -7.84 11.02 -27.68
N VAL A 58 -8.75 11.79 -27.08
CA VAL A 58 -9.64 12.69 -27.82
C VAL A 58 -9.11 14.11 -27.69
N ILE A 59 -8.76 14.73 -28.81
CA ILE A 59 -8.25 16.10 -28.88
C ILE A 59 -9.31 16.97 -29.56
N SER A 60 -9.84 17.96 -28.82
CA SER A 60 -10.70 18.98 -29.41
C SER A 60 -9.85 19.99 -30.17
N THR A 61 -10.10 20.12 -31.47
CA THR A 61 -9.44 21.11 -32.30
C THR A 61 -9.95 22.52 -31.98
N PRO A 62 -9.17 23.58 -32.27
CA PRO A 62 -9.64 24.95 -32.17
C PRO A 62 -10.88 25.28 -33.03
N PHE A 63 -11.28 24.37 -33.94
CA PHE A 63 -12.41 24.52 -34.85
C PHE A 63 -13.65 23.75 -34.39
N GLY A 64 -13.63 23.16 -33.19
CA GLY A 64 -14.78 22.47 -32.61
C GLY A 64 -15.00 21.04 -33.11
N THR A 65 -14.03 20.45 -33.82
CA THR A 65 -14.02 19.02 -34.16
C THR A 65 -13.21 18.22 -33.14
N GLU A 66 -13.53 16.94 -32.98
CA GLU A 66 -12.75 16.03 -32.14
C GLU A 66 -11.93 15.08 -33.02
N GLU A 67 -10.64 14.96 -32.73
CA GLU A 67 -9.77 13.93 -33.30
C GLU A 67 -9.54 12.83 -32.26
N VAL A 68 -9.70 11.57 -32.68
CA VAL A 68 -9.52 10.40 -31.81
C VAL A 68 -8.28 9.64 -32.23
N PHE A 69 -7.36 9.43 -31.30
CA PHE A 69 -6.12 8.69 -31.51
C PHE A 69 -6.08 7.45 -30.62
N ASP A 70 -5.91 6.27 -31.22
CA ASP A 70 -5.63 5.05 -30.47
C ASP A 70 -4.17 5.05 -30.00
N ARG A 71 -3.97 5.02 -28.68
CA ARG A 71 -2.64 4.98 -28.05
C ARG A 71 -2.46 3.73 -27.21
N VAL A 72 -1.21 3.29 -27.14
CA VAL A 72 -0.75 2.23 -26.23
C VAL A 72 -0.07 2.90 -25.04
N GLY A 73 -0.54 2.59 -23.84
CA GLY A 73 0.08 2.97 -22.59
C GLY A 73 0.63 1.77 -21.84
N TYR A 74 1.50 2.05 -20.87
CA TYR A 74 2.07 1.06 -19.96
C TYR A 74 1.84 1.48 -18.51
N ARG A 75 1.41 0.54 -17.68
CA ARG A 75 1.39 0.69 -16.22
C ARG A 75 2.44 -0.20 -15.62
N THR A 76 3.06 0.28 -14.56
CA THR A 76 4.08 -0.47 -13.84
C THR A 76 3.72 -0.47 -12.37
N THR A 77 3.68 -1.66 -11.78
CA THR A 77 3.61 -1.87 -10.34
C THR A 77 4.95 -2.44 -9.90
N GLU A 78 5.67 -1.69 -9.07
CA GLU A 78 6.87 -2.19 -8.42
C GLU A 78 6.47 -3.09 -7.26
N PHE A 79 7.20 -4.18 -7.05
CA PHE A 79 6.93 -5.09 -5.96
C PHE A 79 8.21 -5.63 -5.32
N THR A 80 8.09 -6.00 -4.05
CA THR A 80 9.04 -6.88 -3.39
C THR A 80 8.27 -7.97 -2.65
N LEU A 81 8.65 -9.22 -2.90
CA LEU A 81 8.15 -10.39 -2.22
C LEU A 81 9.16 -10.79 -1.15
N PHE A 82 8.68 -11.11 0.04
CA PHE A 82 9.50 -11.46 1.20
C PHE A 82 9.09 -12.82 1.75
N ASP A 83 10.07 -13.54 2.28
CA ASP A 83 9.86 -14.77 3.04
C ASP A 83 9.11 -14.55 4.37
N SER A 84 9.17 -13.32 4.87
CA SER A 84 8.70 -12.88 6.18
C SER A 84 7.62 -11.82 6.05
N SER A 85 6.67 -11.86 6.97
CA SER A 85 5.57 -10.91 7.02
C SER A 85 6.04 -9.45 7.25
N PRO A 86 5.44 -8.45 6.60
CA PRO A 86 4.49 -8.56 5.50
C PRO A 86 5.14 -9.09 4.22
N HIS A 87 4.48 -10.04 3.56
CA HIS A 87 5.07 -10.90 2.53
C HIS A 87 5.09 -10.25 1.15
N ILE A 88 4.12 -9.41 0.82
CA ILE A 88 4.06 -8.70 -0.46
C ILE A 88 4.06 -7.22 -0.16
N GLU A 89 5.02 -6.49 -0.73
CA GLU A 89 5.05 -5.04 -0.76
C GLU A 89 4.83 -4.57 -2.20
N LEU A 90 3.83 -3.71 -2.42
CA LEU A 90 3.53 -3.11 -3.72
C LEU A 90 3.75 -1.61 -3.64
N ARG A 91 4.46 -1.05 -4.63
CA ARG A 91 4.79 0.37 -4.73
C ARG A 91 4.32 0.90 -6.09
N ASN A 92 3.99 2.19 -6.11
CA ASN A 92 3.64 2.93 -7.34
C ASN A 92 2.46 2.33 -8.15
N TYR A 93 1.60 1.54 -7.51
CA TYR A 93 0.42 0.96 -8.16
C TYR A 93 -0.70 2.00 -8.35
N GLN A 94 -1.42 1.95 -9.48
CA GLN A 94 -2.38 3.00 -9.84
C GLN A 94 -3.78 2.83 -9.22
N ARG A 95 -4.46 1.69 -9.45
CA ARG A 95 -5.86 1.51 -8.97
C ARG A 95 -6.19 0.10 -8.53
N SER A 96 -5.90 -0.88 -9.38
CA SER A 96 -6.14 -2.31 -9.11
C SER A 96 -4.82 -3.02 -8.92
N ILE A 97 -4.81 -4.01 -8.02
CA ILE A 97 -3.72 -4.98 -7.89
C ILE A 97 -4.18 -6.37 -8.32
N LYS A 98 -5.41 -6.49 -8.85
CA LYS A 98 -6.05 -7.77 -9.15
C LYS A 98 -5.25 -8.56 -10.19
N GLU A 99 -4.84 -7.91 -11.28
CA GLU A 99 -4.07 -8.56 -12.34
C GLU A 99 -2.71 -9.04 -11.83
N PHE A 100 -1.99 -8.20 -11.07
CA PHE A 100 -0.77 -8.61 -10.40
C PHE A 100 -0.98 -9.88 -9.54
N ILE A 101 -2.01 -9.90 -8.69
CA ILE A 101 -2.31 -11.06 -7.85
C ILE A 101 -2.70 -12.28 -8.68
N SER A 102 -3.49 -12.11 -9.74
CA SER A 102 -3.89 -13.18 -10.66
C SER A 102 -2.67 -13.84 -11.30
N ARG A 103 -1.75 -13.04 -11.84
CA ARG A 103 -0.52 -13.55 -12.46
C ARG A 103 0.45 -14.15 -11.45
N LEU A 104 0.52 -13.60 -10.24
CA LEU A 104 1.31 -14.18 -9.17
C LEU A 104 0.76 -15.54 -8.73
N LEU A 105 -0.57 -15.70 -8.65
CA LEU A 105 -1.23 -16.99 -8.41
C LEU A 105 -0.92 -17.99 -9.53
N GLU A 106 -1.05 -17.58 -10.78
CA GLU A 106 -0.77 -18.43 -11.95
C GLU A 106 0.69 -18.92 -11.97
N ALA A 107 1.66 -18.02 -11.73
CA ALA A 107 3.07 -18.37 -11.64
C ALA A 107 3.37 -19.36 -10.49
N CYS A 108 2.55 -19.35 -9.44
CA CYS A 108 2.59 -20.30 -8.33
C CYS A 108 1.68 -21.53 -8.53
N SER A 109 1.19 -21.77 -9.75
CA SER A 109 0.25 -22.85 -10.09
C SER A 109 -0.99 -22.86 -9.19
N PHE A 110 -1.47 -21.67 -8.83
CA PHE A 110 -2.64 -21.42 -7.97
C PHE A 110 -2.55 -21.98 -6.54
N ASN A 111 -1.35 -22.36 -6.08
CA ASN A 111 -1.12 -22.85 -4.70
C ASN A 111 -0.75 -21.73 -3.71
N LEU A 112 -0.64 -20.49 -4.19
CA LEU A 112 -0.42 -19.32 -3.36
C LEU A 112 -1.73 -18.86 -2.72
N VAL A 113 -1.70 -18.52 -1.43
CA VAL A 113 -2.81 -17.83 -0.76
C VAL A 113 -2.39 -16.39 -0.50
N VAL A 114 -3.20 -15.41 -0.94
CA VAL A 114 -2.99 -13.99 -0.63
C VAL A 114 -4.18 -13.49 0.19
N THR A 115 -3.90 -12.88 1.35
CA THR A 115 -4.93 -12.34 2.23
C THR A 115 -4.73 -10.84 2.48
N PRO A 116 -5.83 -10.07 2.52
CA PRO A 116 -5.77 -8.68 2.93
C PRO A 116 -5.35 -8.60 4.41
N ILE A 117 -4.61 -7.55 4.75
CA ILE A 117 -4.22 -7.28 6.14
C ILE A 117 -5.18 -6.28 6.76
N THR A 118 -5.55 -6.51 8.02
CA THR A 118 -6.12 -5.48 8.89
C THR A 118 -5.13 -5.19 10.01
N VAL A 119 -4.64 -3.95 10.11
CA VAL A 119 -3.66 -3.54 11.11
C VAL A 119 -4.25 -2.60 12.15
N ASN A 120 -3.82 -2.76 13.41
CA ASN A 120 -4.06 -1.77 14.45
C ASN A 120 -3.15 -0.56 14.19
N LEU A 121 -3.76 0.56 13.78
CA LEU A 121 -3.00 1.75 13.40
C LEU A 121 -2.33 2.45 14.59
N ILE A 122 -2.86 2.31 15.81
CA ILE A 122 -2.23 2.87 17.00
C ILE A 122 -0.95 2.10 17.31
N GLU A 123 -1.00 0.77 17.28
CA GLU A 123 0.19 -0.08 17.45
C GLU A 123 1.23 0.19 16.36
N TRP A 124 0.80 0.33 15.10
CA TRP A 124 1.72 0.63 13.99
C TRP A 124 2.41 1.97 14.19
N VAL A 125 1.68 3.02 14.59
CA VAL A 125 2.26 4.35 14.84
C VAL A 125 3.24 4.30 16.01
N SER A 126 2.90 3.62 17.10
CA SER A 126 3.79 3.46 18.26
C SER A 126 5.07 2.69 17.90
N ALA A 127 4.96 1.59 17.17
CA ALA A 127 6.11 0.83 16.69
C ALA A 127 6.96 1.63 15.70
N LEU A 128 6.32 2.44 14.85
CA LEU A 128 7.03 3.32 13.92
C LEU A 128 7.81 4.40 14.68
N GLN A 129 7.22 5.00 15.72
CA GLN A 129 7.86 6.00 16.56
C GLN A 129 9.16 5.47 17.18
N LEU A 130 9.14 4.23 17.67
CA LEU A 130 10.32 3.54 18.18
C LEU A 130 11.35 3.26 17.06
N ALA A 131 10.89 2.89 15.87
CA ALA A 131 11.77 2.54 14.76
C ALA A 131 12.51 3.76 14.16
N VAL A 132 11.88 4.94 14.17
CA VAL A 132 12.47 6.18 13.61
C VAL A 132 13.19 7.03 14.65
N ASP A 133 13.06 6.71 15.93
CA ASP A 133 13.62 7.47 17.06
C ASP A 133 13.30 8.98 17.00
N GLN A 134 12.04 9.32 16.68
CA GLN A 134 11.56 10.70 16.56
C GLN A 134 10.17 10.83 17.15
N GLU A 135 9.82 12.02 17.64
CA GLU A 135 8.44 12.32 18.01
C GLU A 135 7.53 12.29 16.79
N ILE A 136 6.44 11.53 16.91
CA ILE A 136 5.38 11.46 15.92
C ILE A 136 4.14 12.16 16.46
N THR A 137 3.64 13.14 15.73
CA THR A 137 2.36 13.78 16.00
C THR A 137 1.29 13.21 15.09
N VAL A 138 0.19 12.75 15.67
CA VAL A 138 -1.01 12.35 14.94
C VAL A 138 -1.93 13.55 14.78
N ASP A 139 -2.00 14.14 13.60
CA ASP A 139 -2.79 15.37 13.37
C ASP A 139 -4.17 15.11 12.74
N SER A 140 -4.41 13.89 12.24
CA SER A 140 -5.73 13.47 11.77
C SER A 140 -6.01 11.99 12.01
N LEU A 141 -7.22 11.68 12.45
CA LEU A 141 -7.74 10.32 12.65
C LEU A 141 -9.09 10.18 11.96
N GLN A 142 -9.28 9.07 11.25
CA GLN A 142 -10.55 8.74 10.62
C GLN A 142 -11.06 7.42 11.18
N VAL A 143 -12.25 7.49 11.79
CA VAL A 143 -12.90 6.39 12.49
C VAL A 143 -14.23 6.08 11.79
N SER A 144 -14.58 4.81 11.64
CA SER A 144 -15.88 4.37 11.12
C SER A 144 -16.54 3.34 12.03
N GLY A 145 -17.79 3.01 11.73
CA GLY A 145 -18.55 2.04 12.50
C GLY A 145 -18.90 2.51 13.91
N VAL A 146 -18.84 3.83 14.16
CA VAL A 146 -19.19 4.39 15.48
C VAL A 146 -20.70 4.30 15.64
N GLU A 147 -21.16 3.49 16.58
CA GLU A 147 -22.59 3.35 16.86
C GLU A 147 -23.15 4.66 17.44
N ILE A 148 -24.14 5.23 16.74
CA ILE A 148 -24.85 6.45 17.16
C ILE A 148 -26.18 6.07 17.78
N ASP A 149 -26.91 5.17 17.12
CA ASP A 149 -28.19 4.62 17.52
C ASP A 149 -28.33 3.20 16.92
N GLN A 150 -29.36 2.45 17.30
CA GLN A 150 -29.59 1.08 16.86
C GLN A 150 -29.64 1.00 15.32
N GLY A 151 -28.66 0.31 14.73
CA GLY A 151 -28.54 0.16 13.28
C GLY A 151 -28.00 1.40 12.55
N VAL A 152 -27.65 2.46 13.27
CA VAL A 152 -27.10 3.70 12.71
C VAL A 152 -25.63 3.85 13.12
N THR A 153 -24.74 3.70 12.13
CA THR A 153 -23.30 3.90 12.32
C THR A 153 -22.82 5.17 11.63
N GLY A 154 -21.97 5.92 12.32
CA GLY A 154 -21.30 7.10 11.81
C GLY A 154 -19.87 6.88 11.38
N LYS A 155 -19.36 7.88 10.65
CA LYS A 155 -17.95 8.04 10.33
C LYS A 155 -17.49 9.40 10.84
N ILE A 156 -16.40 9.42 11.58
CA ILE A 156 -15.87 10.62 12.22
C ILE A 156 -14.46 10.89 11.69
N LEU A 157 -14.20 12.13 11.31
CA LEU A 157 -12.88 12.62 10.96
C LEU A 157 -12.46 13.68 11.98
N LEU A 158 -11.43 13.36 12.76
CA LEU A 158 -10.80 14.30 13.69
C LEU A 158 -9.56 14.91 13.02
N LYS A 159 -9.40 16.22 13.19
CA LYS A 159 -8.22 16.99 12.77
C LYS A 159 -7.85 17.96 13.88
N GLY A 160 -6.56 18.05 14.18
CA GLY A 160 -6.04 18.89 15.25
C GLY A 160 -4.78 19.62 14.82
N LEU A 161 -4.51 20.72 15.52
CA LEU A 161 -3.21 21.40 15.48
C LEU A 161 -2.19 20.73 16.41
N ARG A 162 -2.68 19.87 17.31
CA ARG A 162 -1.92 19.04 18.25
C ARG A 162 -2.28 17.58 18.01
N ASP A 163 -1.63 16.69 18.75
CA ASP A 163 -1.94 15.27 18.72
C ASP A 163 -3.43 15.02 19.04
N VAL A 164 -4.14 14.32 18.14
CA VAL A 164 -5.58 14.07 18.27
C VAL A 164 -5.92 12.76 18.97
N ARG A 165 -4.93 11.95 19.40
CA ARG A 165 -5.16 10.65 20.04
C ARG A 165 -6.01 10.80 21.31
N GLU A 166 -5.60 11.67 22.23
CA GLU A 166 -6.32 11.91 23.49
C GLU A 166 -7.77 12.39 23.25
N ALA A 167 -7.96 13.31 22.31
CA ALA A 167 -9.28 13.82 21.96
C ALA A 167 -10.19 12.74 21.35
N THR A 168 -9.59 11.76 20.67
CA THR A 168 -10.32 10.63 20.07
C THR A 168 -10.82 9.68 21.15
N ASP A 169 -10.01 9.39 22.17
CA ASP A 169 -10.41 8.53 23.29
C ASP A 169 -11.59 9.14 24.06
N VAL A 170 -11.57 10.47 24.27
CA VAL A 170 -12.68 11.21 24.91
C VAL A 170 -13.94 11.16 24.04
N LEU A 171 -13.83 11.38 22.73
CA LEU A 171 -14.98 11.43 21.82
C LEU A 171 -15.65 10.06 21.66
N LEU A 172 -14.84 8.99 21.56
CA LEU A 172 -15.36 7.65 21.33
C LEU A 172 -15.86 6.99 22.62
N ALA A 173 -15.34 7.38 23.79
CA ALA A 173 -15.84 6.97 25.11
C ALA A 173 -16.15 5.45 25.23
N GLY A 174 -15.31 4.61 24.64
CA GLY A 174 -15.46 3.14 24.66
C GLY A 174 -16.47 2.55 23.66
N ARG A 175 -17.09 3.36 22.78
CA ARG A 175 -17.95 2.86 21.70
C ARG A 175 -17.17 1.96 20.75
N LYS A 176 -17.82 0.92 20.25
CA LYS A 176 -17.25 0.09 19.16
C LYS A 176 -17.00 0.96 17.94
N HIS A 177 -15.82 0.81 17.37
CA HIS A 177 -15.38 1.58 16.22
C HIS A 177 -14.23 0.86 15.51
N VAL A 178 -13.97 1.28 14.27
CA VAL A 178 -12.82 0.84 13.48
C VAL A 178 -12.01 2.06 13.10
N LEU A 179 -10.75 2.07 13.50
CA LEU A 179 -9.82 3.11 13.05
C LEU A 179 -9.40 2.80 11.61
N GLU A 180 -9.82 3.63 10.66
CA GLU A 180 -9.59 3.38 9.24
C GLU A 180 -8.29 3.99 8.75
N LYS A 181 -7.98 5.22 9.19
CA LYS A 181 -6.84 5.98 8.71
C LYS A 181 -6.26 6.85 9.81
N VAL A 182 -4.94 7.00 9.77
CA VAL A 182 -4.19 7.92 10.61
C VAL A 182 -3.28 8.74 9.71
N GLN A 183 -3.25 10.06 9.91
CA GLN A 183 -2.22 10.93 9.36
C GLN A 183 -1.21 11.23 10.45
N VAL A 184 0.06 10.99 10.13
CA VAL A 184 1.16 11.26 11.06
C VAL A 184 2.15 12.23 10.45
N LYS A 185 2.69 13.07 11.34
CA LYS A 185 3.70 14.08 11.06
C LYS A 185 4.92 13.80 11.91
N PHE A 186 6.08 13.91 11.28
CA PHE A 186 7.37 13.88 11.96
C PHE A 186 8.17 15.12 11.59
N ALA A 187 8.82 15.69 12.60
CA ALA A 187 9.71 16.83 12.45
C ALA A 187 11.09 16.32 12.02
N GLY A 188 11.33 16.22 10.71
CA GLY A 188 12.68 16.00 10.21
C GLY A 188 13.54 17.27 10.42
N LEU A 189 14.86 17.08 10.50
CA LEU A 189 15.87 18.16 10.68
C LEU A 189 15.65 19.42 9.84
N HIS A 190 15.03 19.31 8.66
CA HIS A 190 14.76 20.45 7.77
C HIS A 190 13.35 20.50 7.14
N LYS A 191 12.51 19.47 7.31
CA LYS A 191 11.15 19.43 6.74
C LYS A 191 10.22 18.56 7.56
N THR A 192 8.99 19.03 7.74
CA THR A 192 7.89 18.19 8.21
C THR A 192 7.50 17.21 7.11
N VAL A 193 7.52 15.92 7.44
CA VAL A 193 7.09 14.87 6.53
C VAL A 193 5.74 14.39 7.02
N VAL A 194 4.78 14.30 6.08
CA VAL A 194 3.42 13.85 6.36
C VAL A 194 3.20 12.54 5.64
N ILE A 195 2.79 11.51 6.37
CA ILE A 195 2.35 10.25 5.78
C ILE A 195 0.96 9.91 6.27
N GLN A 196 0.25 9.09 5.50
CA GLN A 196 -1.07 8.63 5.85
C GLN A 196 -1.10 7.10 5.85
N LEU A 197 -1.39 6.50 6.99
CA LEU A 197 -1.55 5.06 7.17
C LEU A 197 -3.03 4.71 7.08
N SER A 198 -3.34 3.52 6.57
CA SER A 198 -4.69 2.98 6.47
C SER A 198 -4.71 1.55 7.01
N ASN A 199 -5.80 1.17 7.69
CA ASN A 199 -5.91 -0.11 8.38
C ASN A 199 -5.85 -1.33 7.46
N ASN A 200 -6.04 -1.14 6.15
CA ASN A 200 -5.89 -2.18 5.14
C ASN A 200 -4.43 -2.40 4.69
N GLY A 201 -3.45 -1.98 5.51
CA GLY A 201 -2.04 -2.12 5.20
C GLY A 201 -1.54 -1.22 4.08
N THR A 202 -2.09 -0.01 3.93
CA THR A 202 -1.64 0.95 2.91
C THR A 202 -1.00 2.16 3.58
N ALA A 203 0.14 2.62 3.04
CA ALA A 203 0.73 3.91 3.35
C ALA A 203 0.69 4.83 2.11
N LYS A 204 0.31 6.09 2.32
CA LYS A 204 0.54 7.17 1.35
C LYS A 204 1.70 8.02 1.83
N LEU A 205 2.65 8.21 0.93
CA LEU A 205 3.94 8.79 1.20
C LEU A 205 4.17 10.01 0.29
N PRO A 206 4.96 11.01 0.74
CA PRO A 206 5.37 12.10 -0.12
C PRO A 206 6.25 11.58 -1.27
N ALA A 207 6.38 12.38 -2.34
CA ALA A 207 7.16 11.99 -3.52
C ALA A 207 8.65 11.82 -3.18
N VAL A 208 9.18 12.67 -2.30
CA VAL A 208 10.53 12.56 -1.76
C VAL A 208 10.43 11.91 -0.40
N LEU A 209 10.93 10.69 -0.29
CA LEU A 209 10.99 9.92 0.94
C LEU A 209 12.30 10.20 1.67
N PRO A 210 12.29 10.39 3.01
CA PRO A 210 13.49 10.21 3.81
C PRO A 210 14.09 8.83 3.55
N LYS A 211 15.42 8.74 3.56
CA LYS A 211 16.10 7.45 3.49
C LYS A 211 15.56 6.54 4.60
N ASP A 212 15.38 5.27 4.27
CA ASP A 212 14.99 4.19 5.19
C ASP A 212 13.56 4.26 5.78
N LEU A 213 12.77 5.32 5.55
CA LEU A 213 11.39 5.39 6.08
C LEU A 213 10.52 4.20 5.63
N LEU A 214 10.68 3.77 4.38
CA LEU A 214 9.94 2.61 3.87
C LEU A 214 10.32 1.32 4.63
N HIS A 215 11.61 1.15 4.92
CA HIS A 215 12.10 0.05 5.74
C HIS A 215 11.54 0.13 7.15
N HIS A 216 11.60 1.30 7.80
CA HIS A 216 11.01 1.53 9.12
C HIS A 216 9.51 1.23 9.16
N LEU A 217 8.75 1.61 8.13
CA LEU A 217 7.32 1.30 8.02
C LEU A 217 7.03 -0.20 7.94
N ARG A 218 7.90 -0.95 7.24
CA ARG A 218 7.77 -2.41 7.13
C ARG A 218 8.17 -3.13 8.42
N VAL A 219 9.25 -2.73 9.09
CA VAL A 219 9.68 -3.40 10.34
C VAL A 219 8.79 -3.04 11.54
N SER A 220 8.19 -1.85 11.54
CA SER A 220 7.18 -1.44 12.53
C SER A 220 5.79 -1.99 12.25
N TYR A 221 5.64 -2.74 11.15
CA TYR A 221 4.35 -3.26 10.73
C TYR A 221 3.83 -4.24 11.78
N PRO A 222 2.61 -4.04 12.33
CA PRO A 222 2.08 -4.95 13.34
C PRO A 222 1.89 -6.33 12.73
N THR A 223 2.65 -7.31 13.21
CA THR A 223 2.30 -8.71 12.99
C THR A 223 1.07 -8.96 13.84
N GLY A 224 -0.10 -9.05 13.20
CA GLY A 224 -1.36 -9.26 13.89
C GLY A 224 -1.20 -10.28 15.02
N VAL A 225 -1.63 -9.90 16.22
CA VAL A 225 -1.68 -10.79 17.37
C VAL A 225 -2.43 -12.06 16.93
N ARG A 226 -1.80 -13.21 17.19
CA ARG A 226 -2.36 -14.55 16.99
C ARG A 226 -3.75 -14.69 17.59
#